data_AF-A0A7C3W4T3-F1
#
_entry.id   AF-A0A7C3W4T3-F1
#
_cell.length_a   1.000
_cell.length_b   1.000
_cell.length_c   1.000
_cell.angle_alpha   90.00
_cell.angle_beta   90.00
_cell.angle_gamma   90.00
#
_symmetry.space_group_name_H-M   'P 1'
#
loop_
_entity.id
_entity.type
_entity.pdbx_description
1 polymer ?
#
loop_
_entity_poly.entity_id
_entity_poly.type
_entity_poly.pdbx_seq_one_letter_code
_entity_poly.pdbx_strand_id
1 'polypeptide(L)'
;MLVFFGLFFTLSLGYFSWPMLKGELIDPRLKIKIPHEYFSMFNWLNQQKEGRVLQLPLHTFWGWEYHHWGFQGAGFTWFGLKQPFLTRDFDRWNLKNEKAYQELSYALYAQNLPLFEELLSKYHLQYLLLDKSILAPEQENKVLFFDETEKMLAGSSKIKLAKDFGQIRLYYSSVMESTKEYPELLDFENPPEELKKEAQEKAKIYDVINFDDFWLDKPFDYQIDFEKLDLKPELCGAQKENQVFSLTALQKNSFTLYGQNSLACVKIRLDKIIKTRPAPNFLLKIAYENEEEKAKICLAKWGTDDCAKGEVKNEGFFFQFPKNRELKNYEIRFLLDTENQFEEKKSLVKDLKLTTYLAKKTIPEEIVDNLDLESKKTQYLSFKEEKRDSLSFPELSHHQSYALLMEAKNESGLPLRVCLTNYTSKRCDLYANLQDGLNVFFIPPTDPEGQGYDVNLSNYAIGPIPSKNSLKSIKIVPLDYEFIKYQENPKGEYLLTNNQSYEKNWRAYEYQGGLKIKSLGKPVMIDGWENGWILKDKPEDQIIFFFLPQLLEYFGFLLIFILIVLLWFF
;
A
#
# COMPACT_ATOMS: atom_id res chain seq x y z
N MET A 1 0.18 43.16 53.06
CA MET A 1 -0.17 43.19 51.62
C MET A 1 0.43 42.01 50.86
N LEU A 2 1.74 41.73 50.99
CA LEU A 2 2.36 40.55 50.35
C LEU A 2 1.76 39.21 50.75
N VAL A 3 1.40 39.02 52.02
CA VAL A 3 0.78 37.77 52.46
C VAL A 3 -0.53 37.52 51.71
N PHE A 4 -1.36 38.55 51.51
CA PHE A 4 -2.59 38.44 50.74
C PHE A 4 -2.34 38.19 49.25
N PHE A 5 -1.31 38.83 48.69
CA PHE A 5 -0.95 38.65 47.28
C PHE A 5 -0.36 37.25 47.01
N GLY A 6 0.49 36.76 47.91
CA GLY A 6 0.99 35.39 47.91
C GLY A 6 -0.14 34.37 48.03
N LEU A 7 -1.10 34.61 48.93
CA LEU A 7 -2.25 33.72 49.09
C LEU A 7 -3.15 33.68 47.84
N PHE A 8 -3.43 34.86 47.25
CA PHE A 8 -4.20 34.95 46.00
C PHE A 8 -3.47 34.28 44.83
N PHE A 9 -2.16 34.46 44.75
CA PHE A 9 -1.30 33.82 43.75
C PHE A 9 -1.31 32.29 43.90
N THR A 10 -1.11 31.77 45.11
CA THR A 10 -1.16 30.32 45.37
C THR A 10 -2.54 29.74 45.07
N LEU A 11 -3.63 30.45 45.41
CA LEU A 11 -4.99 30.03 45.07
C LEU A 11 -5.24 30.04 43.55
N SER A 12 -4.71 31.03 42.84
CA SER A 12 -4.84 31.14 41.38
C SER A 12 -4.01 30.06 40.67
N LEU A 13 -2.81 29.75 41.15
CA LEU A 13 -2.00 28.64 40.65
C LEU A 13 -2.69 27.29 40.93
N GLY A 14 -3.28 27.13 42.12
CA GLY A 14 -4.08 25.95 42.48
C GLY A 14 -5.30 25.79 41.57
N TYR A 15 -6.02 26.87 41.26
CA TYR A 15 -7.13 26.87 40.31
C TYR A 15 -6.66 26.58 38.88
N PHE A 16 -5.51 27.14 38.49
CA PHE A 16 -4.91 26.92 37.19
C PHE A 16 -4.51 25.44 37.00
N SER A 17 -3.77 24.86 37.95
CA SER A 17 -3.36 23.45 37.89
C SER A 17 -4.51 22.49 38.19
N TRP A 18 -5.68 22.98 38.59
CA TRP A 18 -6.85 22.17 38.93
C TRP A 18 -7.24 21.17 37.83
N PRO A 19 -7.26 21.50 36.52
CA PRO A 19 -7.52 20.52 35.46
C PRO A 19 -6.48 19.38 35.38
N MET A 20 -5.21 19.63 35.75
CA MET A 20 -4.22 18.56 35.89
C MET A 20 -4.60 17.61 37.04
N LEU A 21 -5.19 18.16 38.11
CA LEU A 21 -5.71 17.43 39.26
C LEU A 21 -7.07 16.76 39.00
N LYS A 22 -7.77 17.09 37.89
CA LYS A 22 -8.99 16.38 37.46
C LYS A 22 -8.71 14.99 36.88
N GLY A 23 -7.44 14.61 36.78
CA GLY A 23 -7.04 13.30 36.27
C GLY A 23 -7.19 13.18 34.75
N GLU A 24 -7.14 14.27 34.00
CA GLU A 24 -7.27 14.30 32.52
C GLU A 24 -5.91 14.45 31.79
N LEU A 25 -4.78 14.37 32.51
CA LEU A 25 -3.42 14.48 31.95
C LEU A 25 -3.04 13.39 30.93
N ILE A 26 -3.79 12.28 30.94
CA ILE A 26 -3.60 11.15 30.04
C ILE A 26 -4.97 10.99 29.37
N ASP A 27 -5.01 10.92 28.04
CA ASP A 27 -6.26 10.74 27.29
C ASP A 27 -7.06 9.59 27.94
N PRO A 28 -8.35 9.75 28.24
CA PRO A 28 -9.19 8.66 28.77
C PRO A 28 -9.11 7.37 27.94
N ARG A 29 -8.87 7.48 26.62
CA ARG A 29 -8.63 6.37 25.68
C ARG A 29 -7.27 5.70 25.86
N LEU A 30 -6.36 6.28 26.63
CA LEU A 30 -5.13 5.64 27.09
C LEU A 30 -5.25 5.12 28.53
N LYS A 31 -6.27 5.57 29.28
CA LYS A 31 -6.60 5.09 30.64
C LYS A 31 -7.61 3.95 30.63
N ILE A 32 -7.50 3.05 29.67
CA ILE A 32 -8.49 1.99 29.51
C ILE A 32 -8.17 0.87 30.50
N LYS A 33 -9.16 0.51 31.31
CA LYS A 33 -9.03 -0.60 32.24
C LYS A 33 -9.16 -1.91 31.46
N ILE A 34 -8.05 -2.61 31.31
CA ILE A 34 -8.03 -3.96 30.73
C ILE A 34 -8.90 -4.89 31.62
N PRO A 35 -9.86 -5.63 31.03
CA PRO A 35 -10.70 -6.58 31.76
C PRO A 35 -9.88 -7.63 32.55
N HIS A 36 -10.38 -8.05 33.72
CA HIS A 36 -9.67 -8.99 34.61
C HIS A 36 -9.45 -10.38 33.98
N GLU A 37 -10.29 -10.71 33.01
CA GLU A 37 -10.28 -11.90 32.18
C GLU A 37 -8.91 -12.10 31.49
N TYR A 38 -8.30 -11.02 30.97
CA TYR A 38 -6.98 -11.08 30.33
C TYR A 38 -5.89 -11.45 31.34
N PHE A 39 -5.89 -10.83 32.53
CA PHE A 39 -4.91 -11.15 33.57
C PHE A 39 -5.07 -12.57 34.12
N SER A 40 -6.32 -13.03 34.24
CA SER A 40 -6.63 -14.42 34.62
C SER A 40 -6.10 -15.41 33.58
N MET A 41 -6.29 -15.08 32.30
CA MET A 41 -5.75 -15.85 31.19
C MET A 41 -4.22 -15.85 31.19
N PHE A 42 -3.56 -14.70 31.38
CA PHE A 42 -2.11 -14.61 31.45
C PHE A 42 -1.54 -15.49 32.57
N ASN A 43 -2.11 -15.39 33.77
CA ASN A 43 -1.69 -16.19 34.92
C ASN A 43 -1.84 -17.68 34.66
N TRP A 44 -2.95 -18.09 34.06
CA TRP A 44 -3.20 -19.50 33.75
C TRP A 44 -2.29 -20.02 32.65
N LEU A 45 -2.13 -19.27 31.55
CA LEU A 45 -1.36 -19.69 30.38
C LEU A 45 0.14 -19.75 30.69
N ASN A 46 0.66 -18.83 31.50
CA ASN A 46 2.05 -18.83 31.94
C ASN A 46 2.43 -20.00 32.87
N GLN A 47 1.45 -20.77 33.36
CA GLN A 47 1.65 -22.01 34.11
C GLN A 47 1.58 -23.26 33.21
N GLN A 48 1.18 -23.13 31.96
CA GLN A 48 1.10 -24.24 31.01
C GLN A 48 2.42 -24.45 30.28
N LYS A 49 2.55 -25.59 29.60
CA LYS A 49 3.70 -25.89 28.72
C LYS A 49 3.81 -24.83 27.63
N GLU A 50 5.03 -24.47 27.26
CA GLU A 50 5.29 -23.60 26.11
C GLU A 50 4.67 -24.15 24.83
N GLY A 51 4.03 -23.27 24.06
CA GLY A 51 3.35 -23.58 22.81
C GLY A 51 2.92 -22.31 22.11
N ARG A 52 2.94 -22.29 20.78
CA ARG A 52 2.57 -21.09 20.01
C ARG A 52 1.07 -20.83 20.10
N VAL A 53 0.70 -19.58 20.29
CA VAL A 53 -0.70 -19.12 20.39
C VAL A 53 -1.14 -18.50 19.06
N LEU A 54 -2.31 -18.88 18.55
CA LEU A 54 -3.01 -18.18 17.47
C LEU A 54 -4.08 -17.27 18.07
N GLN A 55 -4.09 -16.00 17.67
CA GLN A 55 -5.16 -15.07 18.00
C GLN A 55 -6.33 -15.21 17.02
N LEU A 56 -7.55 -15.29 17.56
CA LEU A 56 -8.82 -15.32 16.82
C LEU A 56 -9.72 -14.16 17.31
N PRO A 57 -10.47 -13.50 16.41
CA PRO A 57 -10.77 -13.91 15.03
C PRO A 57 -9.84 -13.29 13.97
N LEU A 58 -9.61 -14.02 12.86
CA LEU A 58 -8.72 -13.62 11.76
C LEU A 58 -9.43 -12.77 10.68
N HIS A 59 -10.26 -11.81 11.11
CA HIS A 59 -11.22 -11.09 10.26
C HIS A 59 -10.60 -9.94 9.46
N THR A 60 -9.43 -9.46 9.88
CA THR A 60 -8.80 -8.27 9.31
C THR A 60 -7.36 -8.53 8.90
N PHE A 61 -6.98 -7.96 7.77
CA PHE A 61 -5.61 -7.93 7.29
C PHE A 61 -4.73 -6.96 8.11
N TRP A 62 -5.33 -5.95 8.75
CA TRP A 62 -4.62 -4.75 9.22
C TRP A 62 -3.89 -4.91 10.54
N GLY A 63 -4.38 -5.77 11.45
CA GLY A 63 -3.80 -5.93 12.78
C GLY A 63 -4.01 -4.76 13.74
N TRP A 64 -4.83 -3.76 13.40
CA TRP A 64 -5.31 -2.80 14.39
C TRP A 64 -6.56 -3.38 15.07
N GLU A 65 -6.51 -3.50 16.39
CA GLU A 65 -7.55 -4.12 17.20
C GLU A 65 -8.48 -3.06 17.78
N TYR A 66 -9.77 -3.38 17.79
CA TYR A 66 -10.82 -2.57 18.42
C TYR A 66 -11.58 -3.47 19.37
N HIS A 67 -11.79 -3.03 20.60
CA HIS A 67 -12.54 -3.80 21.58
C HIS A 67 -13.76 -3.03 22.11
N HIS A 68 -14.82 -3.75 22.44
CA HIS A 68 -16.04 -3.14 23.00
C HIS A 68 -15.83 -2.43 24.34
N TRP A 69 -14.72 -2.70 25.05
CA TRP A 69 -14.34 -2.05 26.31
C TRP A 69 -13.48 -0.79 26.09
N GLY A 70 -13.39 -0.32 24.85
CA GLY A 70 -12.87 0.99 24.47
C GLY A 70 -11.45 0.98 23.92
N PHE A 71 -10.73 -0.14 23.97
CA PHE A 71 -9.35 -0.21 23.46
C PHE A 71 -9.30 -0.15 21.95
N GLN A 72 -8.38 0.68 21.46
CA GLN A 72 -7.98 0.73 20.07
C GLN A 72 -6.45 0.78 20.02
N GLY A 73 -5.82 -0.04 19.19
CA GLY A 73 -4.38 -0.08 19.15
C GLY A 73 -3.81 -1.22 18.33
N ALA A 74 -2.48 -1.27 18.26
CA ALA A 74 -1.80 -2.55 18.13
C ALA A 74 -2.20 -3.43 19.32
N GLY A 75 -2.30 -4.74 19.14
CA GLY A 75 -2.70 -5.63 20.23
C GLY A 75 -1.78 -5.51 21.47
N PHE A 76 -2.23 -6.09 22.59
CA PHE A 76 -1.48 -6.04 23.85
C PHE A 76 -1.30 -7.41 24.51
N THR A 77 -1.98 -8.43 23.98
CA THR A 77 -2.13 -9.75 24.61
C THR A 77 -0.80 -10.46 24.77
N TRP A 78 0.14 -10.28 23.85
CA TRP A 78 1.47 -10.89 23.91
C TRP A 78 2.37 -10.34 25.02
N PHE A 79 2.12 -9.13 25.55
CA PHE A 79 2.94 -8.58 26.65
C PHE A 79 2.76 -9.36 27.97
N GLY A 80 1.61 -10.01 28.14
CA GLY A 80 1.30 -10.80 29.34
C GLY A 80 1.71 -12.27 29.25
N LEU A 81 2.24 -12.72 28.11
CA LEU A 81 2.45 -14.13 27.79
C LEU A 81 3.92 -14.45 27.53
N LYS A 82 4.35 -15.63 27.98
CA LYS A 82 5.68 -16.18 27.66
C LYS A 82 5.72 -16.92 26.33
N GLN A 83 4.55 -17.36 25.87
CA GLN A 83 4.39 -18.13 24.65
C GLN A 83 4.64 -17.29 23.39
N PRO A 84 5.22 -17.86 22.32
CA PRO A 84 5.24 -17.23 21.01
C PRO A 84 3.82 -16.98 20.52
N PHE A 85 3.58 -15.80 19.94
CA PHE A 85 2.23 -15.34 19.59
C PHE A 85 2.15 -15.03 18.09
N LEU A 86 1.23 -15.70 17.38
CA LEU A 86 0.97 -15.44 15.98
C LEU A 86 -0.22 -14.47 15.86
N THR A 87 0.10 -13.23 15.50
CA THR A 87 -0.85 -12.14 15.31
C THR A 87 -0.44 -11.24 14.14
N ARG A 88 -1.40 -10.46 13.65
CA ARG A 88 -1.24 -9.55 12.50
C ARG A 88 -0.21 -8.46 12.71
N ASP A 89 0.08 -8.08 13.95
CA ASP A 89 1.10 -7.08 14.23
C ASP A 89 2.51 -7.51 13.81
N PHE A 90 2.79 -8.82 13.73
CA PHE A 90 4.13 -9.35 13.42
C PHE A 90 4.28 -9.98 12.03
N ASP A 91 3.19 -10.25 11.32
CA ASP A 91 3.23 -10.97 10.04
C ASP A 91 2.83 -10.14 8.81
N ARG A 92 2.36 -8.90 9.00
CA ARG A 92 2.02 -7.96 7.92
C ARG A 92 3.25 -7.32 7.26
N TRP A 93 3.10 -6.93 5.99
CA TRP A 93 4.09 -6.23 5.15
C TRP A 93 5.24 -7.08 4.61
N ASN A 94 5.12 -8.41 4.68
CA ASN A 94 6.05 -9.34 4.05
C ASN A 94 5.29 -10.56 3.52
N LEU A 95 5.35 -10.78 2.20
CA LEU A 95 4.63 -11.87 1.52
C LEU A 95 4.91 -13.26 2.14
N LYS A 96 6.14 -13.51 2.60
CA LYS A 96 6.51 -14.78 3.23
C LYS A 96 5.87 -14.96 4.61
N ASN A 97 5.71 -13.86 5.36
CA ASN A 97 5.12 -13.89 6.70
C ASN A 97 3.59 -13.92 6.63
N GLU A 98 2.99 -13.23 5.66
CA GLU A 98 1.53 -13.15 5.47
C GLU A 98 0.88 -14.47 5.06
N LYS A 99 1.67 -15.44 4.54
CA LYS A 99 1.18 -16.76 4.12
C LYS A 99 0.42 -17.48 5.23
N ALA A 100 0.88 -17.38 6.48
CA ALA A 100 0.22 -18.02 7.63
C ALA A 100 -1.18 -17.47 7.87
N TYR A 101 -1.34 -16.14 7.87
CA TYR A 101 -2.64 -15.51 8.00
C TYR A 101 -3.58 -15.89 6.84
N GLN A 102 -3.09 -15.87 5.60
CA GLN A 102 -3.90 -16.19 4.43
C GLN A 102 -4.45 -17.62 4.52
N GLU A 103 -3.59 -18.61 4.79
CA GLU A 103 -3.99 -20.01 4.90
C GLU A 103 -4.94 -20.25 6.09
N LEU A 104 -4.59 -19.73 7.28
CA LEU A 104 -5.38 -19.93 8.51
C LEU A 104 -6.73 -19.22 8.45
N SER A 105 -6.76 -17.97 7.97
CA SER A 105 -8.00 -17.23 7.76
C SER A 105 -8.86 -17.98 6.73
N TYR A 106 -8.30 -18.36 5.58
CA TYR A 106 -9.06 -19.14 4.61
C TYR A 106 -9.66 -20.41 5.23
N ALA A 107 -8.89 -21.24 5.91
CA ALA A 107 -9.38 -22.48 6.50
C ALA A 107 -10.44 -22.28 7.59
N LEU A 108 -10.23 -21.30 8.49
CA LEU A 108 -11.15 -20.96 9.58
C LEU A 108 -12.50 -20.52 9.03
N TYR A 109 -12.48 -19.50 8.17
CA TYR A 109 -13.70 -18.96 7.64
C TYR A 109 -14.34 -19.97 6.70
N ALA A 110 -13.57 -20.77 5.92
CA ALA A 110 -14.10 -21.83 5.04
C ALA A 110 -14.80 -22.95 5.80
N GLN A 111 -14.75 -22.92 7.13
CA GLN A 111 -15.27 -23.95 8.01
C GLN A 111 -14.66 -25.32 7.65
N ASN A 112 -13.42 -25.31 7.13
CA ASN A 112 -12.71 -26.50 6.70
C ASN A 112 -11.84 -27.00 7.85
N LEU A 113 -12.45 -27.75 8.77
CA LEU A 113 -11.80 -28.22 9.98
C LEU A 113 -10.57 -29.11 9.70
N PRO A 114 -10.60 -30.08 8.76
CA PRO A 114 -9.42 -30.87 8.44
C PRO A 114 -8.23 -30.02 7.98
N LEU A 115 -8.46 -29.06 7.08
CA LEU A 115 -7.40 -28.14 6.62
C LEU A 115 -6.92 -27.25 7.77
N PHE A 116 -7.82 -26.75 8.61
CA PHE A 116 -7.45 -25.94 9.76
C PHE A 116 -6.54 -26.73 10.71
N GLU A 117 -6.88 -27.97 11.06
CA GLU A 117 -6.03 -28.85 11.88
C GLU A 117 -4.65 -29.12 11.26
N GLU A 118 -4.59 -29.33 9.95
CA GLU A 118 -3.31 -29.47 9.22
C GLU A 118 -2.46 -28.19 9.33
N LEU A 119 -3.07 -27.01 9.19
CA LEU A 119 -2.37 -25.74 9.32
C LEU A 119 -1.93 -25.46 10.76
N LEU A 120 -2.73 -25.84 11.77
CA LEU A 120 -2.29 -25.79 13.17
C LEU A 120 -1.01 -26.62 13.37
N SER A 121 -0.90 -27.75 12.68
CA SER A 121 0.26 -28.64 12.74
C SER A 121 1.47 -28.02 12.03
N LYS A 122 1.27 -27.53 10.80
CA LYS A 122 2.28 -26.85 9.97
C LYS A 122 2.91 -25.66 10.69
N TYR A 123 2.08 -24.86 11.37
CA TYR A 123 2.52 -23.66 12.10
C TYR A 123 2.82 -23.90 13.57
N HIS A 124 2.82 -25.16 14.04
CA HIS A 124 3.08 -25.55 15.43
C HIS A 124 2.22 -24.79 16.46
N LEU A 125 0.95 -24.56 16.12
CA LEU A 125 -0.03 -23.83 16.93
C LEU A 125 -0.67 -24.77 17.95
N GLN A 126 -0.40 -24.49 19.22
CA GLN A 126 -0.85 -25.33 20.34
C GLN A 126 -2.04 -24.72 21.08
N TYR A 127 -2.10 -23.40 21.15
CA TYR A 127 -3.18 -22.68 21.82
C TYR A 127 -3.93 -21.80 20.81
N LEU A 128 -5.25 -21.79 20.89
CA LEU A 128 -6.11 -20.90 20.11
C LEU A 128 -6.83 -19.98 21.08
N LEU A 129 -6.62 -18.68 20.96
CA LEU A 129 -7.20 -17.66 21.82
C LEU A 129 -8.31 -16.96 21.05
N LEU A 130 -9.56 -17.29 21.38
CA LEU A 130 -10.74 -16.62 20.85
C LEU A 130 -11.14 -15.48 21.77
N ASP A 131 -10.96 -14.25 21.30
CA ASP A 131 -11.34 -13.04 22.01
C ASP A 131 -12.63 -12.47 21.43
N LYS A 132 -13.75 -12.69 22.14
CA LYS A 132 -15.09 -12.25 21.75
C LYS A 132 -15.34 -10.76 22.01
N SER A 133 -14.35 -10.04 22.56
CA SER A 133 -14.46 -8.59 22.77
C SER A 133 -14.01 -7.76 21.58
N ILE A 134 -13.35 -8.39 20.59
CA ILE A 134 -12.90 -7.76 19.35
C ILE A 134 -14.11 -7.32 18.51
N LEU A 135 -14.00 -6.14 17.90
CA LEU A 135 -14.97 -5.52 17.00
C LEU A 135 -14.37 -5.34 15.60
N ALA A 136 -15.23 -5.35 14.59
CA ALA A 136 -14.90 -4.94 13.22
C ALA A 136 -15.60 -3.60 12.91
N PRO A 137 -14.92 -2.44 13.04
CA PRO A 137 -15.54 -1.15 12.78
C PRO A 137 -16.11 -1.06 11.36
N GLU A 138 -17.24 -0.38 11.22
CA GLU A 138 -17.95 -0.19 9.93
C GLU A 138 -18.40 -1.49 9.25
N GLN A 139 -18.38 -2.62 9.95
CA GLN A 139 -18.79 -3.93 9.42
C GLN A 139 -19.81 -4.59 10.35
N GLU A 140 -20.61 -5.49 9.79
CA GLU A 140 -21.50 -6.32 10.59
C GLU A 140 -20.69 -7.33 11.42
N ASN A 141 -21.07 -7.55 12.68
CA ASN A 141 -20.40 -8.52 13.57
C ASN A 141 -20.31 -9.95 13.00
N LYS A 142 -21.12 -10.28 12.00
CA LYS A 142 -21.09 -11.56 11.30
C LYS A 142 -19.74 -11.84 10.63
N VAL A 143 -18.92 -10.84 10.35
CA VAL A 143 -17.57 -11.03 9.79
C VAL A 143 -16.57 -11.64 10.78
N LEU A 144 -16.89 -11.65 12.08
CA LEU A 144 -15.98 -12.11 13.15
C LEU A 144 -16.03 -13.62 13.41
N PHE A 145 -17.05 -14.32 12.90
CA PHE A 145 -17.21 -15.78 12.98
C PHE A 145 -17.12 -16.35 14.39
N PHE A 146 -17.61 -15.64 15.41
CA PHE A 146 -17.50 -16.12 16.78
C PHE A 146 -18.20 -17.47 16.97
N ASP A 147 -19.48 -17.58 16.59
CA ASP A 147 -20.28 -18.79 16.79
C ASP A 147 -19.84 -19.90 15.83
N GLU A 148 -19.50 -19.55 14.60
CA GLU A 148 -18.98 -20.46 13.58
C GLU A 148 -17.63 -21.07 14.00
N THR A 149 -16.71 -20.24 14.50
CA THR A 149 -15.43 -20.70 15.06
C THR A 149 -15.66 -21.65 16.22
N GLU A 150 -16.50 -21.27 17.17
CA GLU A 150 -16.86 -22.11 18.32
C GLU A 150 -17.34 -23.50 17.90
N LYS A 151 -18.28 -23.53 16.94
CA LYS A 151 -18.89 -24.76 16.42
C LYS A 151 -17.88 -25.62 15.66
N MET A 152 -17.02 -25.00 14.85
CA MET A 152 -15.97 -25.66 14.11
C MET A 152 -14.96 -26.32 15.06
N LEU A 153 -14.48 -25.57 16.07
CA LEU A 153 -13.53 -26.09 17.07
C LEU A 153 -14.14 -27.23 17.90
N ALA A 154 -15.42 -27.12 18.28
CA ALA A 154 -16.14 -28.18 19.00
C ALA A 154 -16.32 -29.47 18.17
N GLY A 155 -16.26 -29.38 16.83
CA GLY A 155 -16.32 -30.52 15.92
C GLY A 155 -15.01 -31.32 15.83
N SER A 156 -13.92 -30.83 16.40
CA SER A 156 -12.62 -31.50 16.38
C SER A 156 -12.47 -32.50 17.54
N SER A 157 -11.89 -33.66 17.27
CA SER A 157 -11.43 -34.58 18.31
C SER A 157 -10.06 -34.18 18.89
N LYS A 158 -9.33 -33.28 18.21
CA LYS A 158 -7.96 -32.87 18.54
C LYS A 158 -7.88 -31.49 19.19
N ILE A 159 -8.92 -30.68 19.06
CA ILE A 159 -9.03 -29.36 19.68
C ILE A 159 -10.04 -29.44 20.82
N LYS A 160 -9.64 -28.99 22.01
CA LYS A 160 -10.50 -28.99 23.20
C LYS A 160 -10.48 -27.63 23.87
N LEU A 161 -11.63 -27.20 24.40
CA LEU A 161 -11.68 -26.01 25.25
C LEU A 161 -10.85 -26.27 26.50
N ALA A 162 -9.76 -25.53 26.66
CA ALA A 162 -8.85 -25.65 27.79
C ALA A 162 -9.36 -24.82 28.98
N LYS A 163 -9.83 -23.60 28.72
CA LYS A 163 -10.36 -22.71 29.73
C LYS A 163 -11.29 -21.65 29.14
N ASP A 164 -12.34 -21.30 29.89
CA ASP A 164 -13.25 -20.18 29.60
C ASP A 164 -13.01 -19.10 30.67
N PHE A 165 -12.71 -17.88 30.22
CA PHE A 165 -12.52 -16.68 31.04
C PHE A 165 -13.62 -15.65 30.77
N GLY A 166 -14.82 -16.06 30.34
CA GLY A 166 -15.90 -15.16 29.94
C GLY A 166 -15.78 -14.75 28.48
N GLN A 167 -15.37 -13.50 28.22
CA GLN A 167 -15.22 -12.99 26.85
C GLN A 167 -14.02 -13.58 26.10
N ILE A 168 -13.12 -14.28 26.81
CA ILE A 168 -11.94 -14.93 26.24
C ILE A 168 -12.05 -16.44 26.44
N ARG A 169 -11.95 -17.18 25.34
CA ARG A 169 -11.95 -18.65 25.35
C ARG A 169 -10.63 -19.16 24.81
N LEU A 170 -10.01 -20.06 25.56
CA LEU A 170 -8.74 -20.65 25.20
C LEU A 170 -8.92 -22.13 24.89
N TYR A 171 -8.50 -22.53 23.69
CA TYR A 171 -8.53 -23.90 23.23
C TYR A 171 -7.11 -24.46 23.17
N TYR A 172 -6.99 -25.76 23.46
CA TYR A 172 -5.76 -26.52 23.33
C TYR A 172 -5.86 -27.48 22.15
N SER A 173 -4.84 -27.47 21.31
CA SER A 173 -4.66 -28.35 20.16
C SER A 173 -3.66 -29.45 20.51
N SER A 174 -4.09 -30.71 20.45
CA SER A 174 -3.19 -31.87 20.58
C SER A 174 -2.56 -32.27 19.24
N VAL A 175 -2.67 -31.43 18.21
CA VAL A 175 -2.18 -31.73 16.86
C VAL A 175 -0.68 -31.45 16.77
N MET A 176 0.15 -32.29 17.40
CA MET A 176 1.61 -32.17 17.35
C MET A 176 2.34 -33.45 16.93
N GLU A 177 1.61 -34.48 16.52
CA GLU A 177 2.19 -35.73 16.01
C GLU A 177 2.13 -35.78 14.48
N SER A 178 2.97 -35.00 13.81
CA SER A 178 3.80 -35.54 12.72
C SER A 178 4.83 -34.51 12.27
N THR A 179 6.11 -34.79 12.53
CA THR A 179 7.21 -34.35 11.67
C THR A 179 7.12 -35.13 10.36
N LYS A 180 6.10 -34.84 9.55
CA LYS A 180 6.20 -35.10 8.12
C LYS A 180 6.77 -33.81 7.54
N GLU A 181 7.82 -33.91 6.73
CA GLU A 181 8.11 -32.88 5.74
C GLU A 181 6.78 -32.60 5.04
N TYR A 182 6.21 -31.43 5.32
CA TYR A 182 5.00 -31.01 4.64
C TYR A 182 5.43 -30.85 3.19
N PRO A 183 4.85 -31.59 2.23
CA PRO A 183 4.92 -31.14 0.86
C PRO A 183 4.39 -29.71 0.86
N GLU A 184 5.07 -28.79 0.17
CA GLU A 184 4.60 -27.42 0.01
C GLU A 184 3.16 -27.45 -0.54
N LEU A 185 2.19 -27.38 0.36
CA LEU A 185 0.81 -27.18 -0.02
C LEU A 185 0.74 -25.74 -0.53
N LEU A 186 0.60 -25.68 -1.86
CA LEU A 186 0.63 -24.50 -2.71
C LEU A 186 1.99 -23.77 -2.71
N ASP A 187 2.91 -24.33 -3.49
CA ASP A 187 3.95 -23.55 -4.14
C ASP A 187 3.34 -22.79 -5.32
N PHE A 188 2.96 -21.52 -5.08
CA PHE A 188 2.53 -20.60 -6.14
C PHE A 188 3.68 -20.24 -7.10
N GLU A 189 4.92 -20.58 -6.76
CA GLU A 189 6.10 -20.41 -7.62
C GLU A 189 6.33 -21.62 -8.53
N ASN A 190 5.74 -22.80 -8.24
CA ASN A 190 5.92 -24.01 -9.05
C ASN A 190 4.69 -24.95 -9.06
N PRO A 191 3.66 -24.65 -9.89
CA PRO A 191 2.40 -25.40 -9.93
C PRO A 191 2.55 -26.85 -10.43
N PRO A 192 1.59 -27.75 -10.11
CA PRO A 192 1.54 -29.14 -10.61
C PRO A 192 1.68 -29.25 -12.13
N GLU A 193 2.30 -30.32 -12.65
CA GLU A 193 2.53 -30.51 -14.10
C GLU A 193 1.25 -30.46 -14.95
N GLU A 194 0.11 -30.87 -14.39
CA GLU A 194 -1.20 -30.74 -15.05
C GLU A 194 -1.64 -29.28 -15.16
N LEU A 195 -1.41 -28.45 -14.14
CA LEU A 195 -1.62 -27.00 -14.16
C LEU A 195 -0.57 -26.27 -14.98
N LYS A 196 0.67 -26.76 -15.07
CA LYS A 196 1.68 -26.26 -16.02
C LYS A 196 1.30 -26.57 -17.45
N LYS A 197 0.74 -27.74 -17.74
CA LYS A 197 0.17 -28.08 -19.04
C LYS A 197 -1.05 -27.22 -19.36
N GLU A 198 -1.96 -27.02 -18.40
CA GLU A 198 -3.13 -26.18 -18.59
C GLU A 198 -2.73 -24.69 -18.73
N ALA A 199 -1.70 -24.24 -18.02
CA ALA A 199 -1.11 -22.92 -18.15
C ALA A 199 -0.30 -22.76 -19.44
N GLN A 200 0.36 -23.81 -19.95
CA GLN A 200 1.04 -23.82 -21.25
C GLN A 200 0.05 -23.88 -22.42
N GLU A 201 -1.06 -24.61 -22.27
CA GLU A 201 -2.16 -24.64 -23.23
C GLU A 201 -2.95 -23.31 -23.22
N LYS A 202 -3.09 -22.66 -22.07
CA LYS A 202 -3.63 -21.29 -21.96
C LYS A 202 -2.61 -20.21 -22.35
N ALA A 203 -1.31 -20.45 -22.17
CA ALA A 203 -0.23 -19.54 -22.60
C ALA A 203 0.08 -19.65 -24.10
N LYS A 204 -0.35 -20.72 -24.77
CA LYS A 204 -0.39 -20.78 -26.25
C LYS A 204 -1.28 -19.69 -26.88
N ILE A 205 -2.09 -18.98 -26.09
CA ILE A 205 -2.88 -17.82 -26.54
C ILE A 205 -2.07 -16.50 -26.43
N TYR A 206 -0.89 -16.48 -25.78
CA TYR A 206 -0.12 -15.26 -25.50
C TYR A 206 1.31 -15.22 -26.07
N ASP A 207 1.77 -16.27 -26.77
CA ASP A 207 3.13 -16.35 -27.32
C ASP A 207 3.23 -15.96 -28.81
N VAL A 208 2.14 -15.44 -29.40
CA VAL A 208 2.13 -14.83 -30.74
C VAL A 208 1.70 -13.37 -30.63
N ILE A 209 2.56 -12.45 -31.06
CA ILE A 209 2.25 -11.03 -31.14
C ILE A 209 1.16 -10.87 -32.20
N ASN A 210 -0.08 -10.66 -31.77
CA ASN A 210 -1.14 -10.28 -32.68
C ASN A 210 -0.97 -8.80 -33.06
N PHE A 211 -0.29 -8.53 -34.17
CA PHE A 211 -0.02 -7.18 -34.66
C PHE A 211 -1.30 -6.36 -34.89
N ASP A 212 -2.45 -7.01 -35.12
CA ASP A 212 -3.73 -6.32 -35.28
C ASP A 212 -4.22 -5.65 -33.99
N ASP A 213 -3.67 -6.01 -32.83
CA ASP A 213 -3.99 -5.40 -31.53
C ASP A 213 -3.24 -4.09 -31.28
N PHE A 214 -2.45 -3.57 -32.24
CA PHE A 214 -1.63 -2.36 -32.10
C PHE A 214 -1.85 -1.34 -33.23
N TRP A 215 -1.79 -0.05 -32.89
CA TRP A 215 -1.83 1.06 -33.87
C TRP A 215 -0.46 1.23 -34.53
N LEU A 216 -0.16 0.39 -35.52
CA LEU A 216 1.14 0.42 -36.23
C LEU A 216 1.34 1.69 -37.08
N ASP A 217 0.26 2.42 -37.37
CA ASP A 217 0.22 3.69 -38.10
C ASP A 217 0.54 4.91 -37.22
N LYS A 218 0.53 4.77 -35.88
CA LYS A 218 0.82 5.84 -34.92
C LYS A 218 2.08 5.52 -34.08
N PRO A 219 3.28 5.50 -34.67
CA PRO A 219 4.52 5.21 -33.95
C PRO A 219 4.96 6.37 -33.06
N PHE A 220 5.62 6.02 -31.95
CA PHE A 220 6.45 6.94 -31.18
C PHE A 220 7.92 6.52 -31.34
N ASP A 221 8.70 7.33 -32.04
CA ASP A 221 10.11 7.06 -32.31
C ASP A 221 11.02 7.73 -31.28
N TYR A 222 12.00 6.97 -30.79
CA TYR A 222 13.04 7.47 -29.89
C TYR A 222 14.37 7.48 -30.64
N GLN A 223 14.97 8.67 -30.74
CA GLN A 223 16.33 8.84 -31.25
C GLN A 223 17.32 8.58 -30.12
N ILE A 224 18.34 7.77 -30.40
CA ILE A 224 19.36 7.37 -29.42
C ILE A 224 20.64 8.12 -29.73
N ASP A 225 21.14 8.84 -28.74
CA ASP A 225 22.42 9.53 -28.80
C ASP A 225 23.40 8.74 -27.94
N PHE A 226 24.26 7.95 -28.58
CA PHE A 226 25.18 7.05 -27.86
C PHE A 226 26.23 7.81 -27.06
N GLU A 227 26.54 9.07 -27.37
CA GLU A 227 27.46 9.91 -26.58
C GLU A 227 26.90 10.23 -25.19
N LYS A 228 25.57 10.20 -25.03
CA LYS A 228 24.88 10.44 -23.75
C LYS A 228 24.67 9.17 -22.93
N LEU A 229 25.03 8.00 -23.48
CA LEU A 229 24.90 6.71 -22.81
C LEU A 229 26.27 6.26 -22.31
N ASP A 230 26.34 5.85 -21.05
CA ASP A 230 27.56 5.24 -20.47
C ASP A 230 27.67 3.78 -20.96
N LEU A 231 28.10 3.60 -22.20
CA LEU A 231 28.29 2.28 -22.80
C LEU A 231 29.60 1.66 -22.32
N LYS A 232 29.51 0.47 -21.73
CA LYS A 232 30.67 -0.29 -21.26
C LYS A 232 30.69 -1.67 -21.90
N PRO A 233 31.87 -2.12 -22.39
CA PRO A 233 32.03 -3.51 -22.80
C PRO A 233 32.00 -4.41 -21.56
N GLU A 234 31.28 -5.53 -21.66
CA GLU A 234 31.21 -6.55 -20.63
C GLU A 234 31.44 -7.94 -21.24
N LEU A 235 31.86 -8.89 -20.40
CA LEU A 235 31.89 -10.31 -20.74
C LEU A 235 30.59 -10.94 -20.27
N CYS A 236 29.71 -11.31 -21.19
CA CYS A 236 28.40 -11.91 -20.88
C CYS A 236 28.46 -13.46 -20.83
N GLY A 237 29.60 -14.06 -21.10
CA GLY A 237 29.81 -15.52 -21.09
C GLY A 237 30.73 -15.97 -19.94
N ALA A 238 31.01 -17.27 -19.91
CA ALA A 238 31.93 -17.83 -18.92
C ALA A 238 33.36 -17.28 -19.12
N GLN A 239 34.02 -16.98 -18.00
CA GLN A 239 35.42 -16.54 -18.00
C GLN A 239 36.34 -17.69 -18.42
N LYS A 240 37.19 -17.46 -19.43
CA LYS A 240 38.14 -18.41 -20.02
C LYS A 240 39.48 -17.72 -20.25
N GLU A 241 40.53 -18.50 -20.52
CA GLU A 241 41.85 -17.96 -20.90
C GLU A 241 41.82 -17.32 -22.30
N ASN A 242 42.67 -16.31 -22.51
CA ASN A 242 42.86 -15.62 -23.79
C ASN A 242 41.59 -14.95 -24.37
N GLN A 243 40.72 -14.43 -23.50
CA GLN A 243 39.54 -13.68 -23.91
C GLN A 243 39.88 -12.20 -24.10
N VAL A 244 39.50 -11.65 -25.25
CA VAL A 244 39.58 -10.21 -25.53
C VAL A 244 38.18 -9.73 -25.90
N PHE A 245 37.79 -8.59 -25.33
CA PHE A 245 36.57 -7.89 -25.71
C PHE A 245 36.78 -6.39 -25.47
N SER A 246 36.28 -5.57 -26.38
CA SER A 246 36.38 -4.11 -26.24
C SER A 246 35.23 -3.43 -26.97
N LEU A 247 35.05 -2.14 -26.69
CA LEU A 247 34.05 -1.30 -27.32
C LEU A 247 34.73 -0.02 -27.80
N THR A 248 34.52 0.34 -29.06
CA THR A 248 34.87 1.65 -29.59
C THR A 248 33.58 2.37 -29.95
N ALA A 249 33.25 3.44 -29.21
CA ALA A 249 32.16 4.34 -29.61
C ALA A 249 32.65 5.17 -30.80
N LEU A 250 31.99 5.04 -31.95
CA LEU A 250 32.31 5.79 -33.16
C LEU A 250 31.13 6.73 -33.44
N GLN A 251 31.24 8.01 -33.04
CA GLN A 251 30.27 9.07 -33.36
C GLN A 251 28.90 8.95 -32.65
N LYS A 252 28.03 9.94 -32.83
CA LYS A 252 26.70 10.08 -32.17
C LYS A 252 25.75 8.89 -32.35
N ASN A 253 25.89 8.12 -33.43
CA ASN A 253 24.90 7.10 -33.85
C ASN A 253 25.47 5.68 -34.04
N SER A 254 26.72 5.38 -33.65
CA SER A 254 27.26 4.03 -33.82
C SER A 254 28.27 3.60 -32.77
N PHE A 255 28.40 2.29 -32.59
CA PHE A 255 29.46 1.69 -31.79
C PHE A 255 29.96 0.40 -32.43
N THR A 256 31.23 0.10 -32.22
CA THR A 256 31.85 -1.15 -32.65
C THR A 256 32.19 -2.01 -31.45
N LEU A 257 31.62 -3.21 -31.41
CA LEU A 257 31.93 -4.23 -30.41
C LEU A 257 32.98 -5.19 -30.98
N TYR A 258 34.04 -5.46 -30.22
CA TYR A 258 35.11 -6.39 -30.58
C TYR A 258 35.08 -7.59 -29.65
N GLY A 259 35.39 -8.77 -30.19
CA GLY A 259 35.50 -10.00 -29.42
C GLY A 259 36.47 -10.99 -30.03
N GLN A 260 37.22 -11.69 -29.17
CA GLN A 260 38.06 -12.84 -29.51
C GLN A 260 37.93 -13.86 -28.38
N ASN A 261 37.60 -15.11 -28.72
CA ASN A 261 37.33 -16.21 -27.78
C ASN A 261 36.32 -15.85 -26.67
N SER A 262 35.43 -14.87 -26.90
CA SER A 262 34.62 -14.24 -25.86
C SER A 262 33.17 -14.08 -26.29
N LEU A 263 32.27 -14.00 -25.32
CA LEU A 263 30.92 -13.48 -25.53
C LEU A 263 30.91 -12.01 -25.11
N ALA A 264 31.44 -11.16 -25.99
CA ALA A 264 31.51 -9.72 -25.79
C ALA A 264 30.10 -9.12 -25.82
N CYS A 265 29.80 -8.19 -24.92
CA CYS A 265 28.48 -7.58 -24.86
C CYS A 265 28.48 -6.12 -24.44
N VAL A 266 27.41 -5.42 -24.82
CA VAL A 266 27.06 -4.09 -24.34
C VAL A 266 25.62 -4.09 -23.88
N LYS A 267 25.38 -3.55 -22.68
CA LYS A 267 24.06 -3.45 -22.05
C LYS A 267 23.60 -2.00 -22.07
N ILE A 268 22.39 -1.76 -22.59
CA ILE A 268 21.78 -0.44 -22.65
C ILE A 268 20.45 -0.48 -21.93
N ARG A 269 20.36 0.21 -20.80
CA ARG A 269 19.14 0.28 -20.00
C ARG A 269 18.04 1.06 -20.73
N LEU A 270 16.84 0.47 -20.81
CA LEU A 270 15.72 1.09 -21.53
C LEU A 270 15.25 2.41 -20.88
N ASP A 271 15.29 2.53 -19.55
CA ASP A 271 14.89 3.76 -18.84
C ASP A 271 15.84 4.94 -19.06
N LYS A 272 17.04 4.69 -19.58
CA LYS A 272 17.96 5.77 -20.00
C LYS A 272 17.59 6.36 -21.35
N ILE A 273 16.84 5.62 -22.16
CA ILE A 273 16.42 6.02 -23.51
C ILE A 273 14.96 6.49 -23.51
N ILE A 274 14.06 5.68 -22.96
CA ILE A 274 12.62 5.96 -22.86
C ILE A 274 12.36 6.60 -21.50
N LYS A 275 12.47 7.93 -21.44
CA LYS A 275 12.32 8.72 -20.19
C LYS A 275 10.86 8.91 -19.75
N THR A 276 9.94 8.99 -20.71
CA THR A 276 8.48 9.07 -20.48
C THR A 276 7.87 7.69 -20.71
N ARG A 277 7.13 7.15 -19.74
CA ARG A 277 6.56 5.81 -19.84
C ARG A 277 5.49 5.79 -20.95
N PRO A 278 5.61 4.95 -22.00
CA PRO A 278 4.51 4.73 -22.93
C PRO A 278 3.33 4.09 -22.19
N ALA A 279 2.12 4.26 -22.71
CA ALA A 279 0.88 3.74 -22.11
C ALA A 279 0.98 2.26 -21.65
N PRO A 280 0.20 1.83 -20.63
CA PRO A 280 0.17 0.43 -20.22
C PRO A 280 -0.21 -0.47 -21.41
N ASN A 281 0.64 -1.44 -21.72
CA ASN A 281 0.60 -2.31 -22.92
C ASN A 281 1.00 -1.59 -24.22
N PHE A 282 2.27 -1.74 -24.60
CA PHE A 282 2.81 -1.22 -25.85
C PHE A 282 3.68 -2.28 -26.53
N LEU A 283 3.79 -2.16 -27.85
CA LEU A 283 4.69 -2.97 -28.66
C LEU A 283 5.98 -2.19 -28.88
N LEU A 284 7.13 -2.75 -28.51
CA LEU A 284 8.44 -2.18 -28.76
C LEU A 284 9.04 -2.82 -30.01
N LYS A 285 9.38 -2.00 -31.00
CA LYS A 285 10.22 -2.38 -32.14
C LYS A 285 11.63 -1.86 -31.90
N ILE A 286 12.61 -2.73 -32.09
CA ILE A 286 14.03 -2.38 -32.12
C ILE A 286 14.55 -2.66 -33.53
N ALA A 287 15.11 -1.65 -34.17
CA ALA A 287 15.74 -1.74 -35.48
C ALA A 287 17.15 -1.16 -35.41
N TYR A 288 18.10 -1.79 -36.08
CA TYR A 288 19.49 -1.32 -36.17
C TYR A 288 20.11 -1.83 -37.46
N GLU A 289 21.11 -1.11 -37.94
CA GLU A 289 21.97 -1.54 -39.01
C GLU A 289 23.21 -2.22 -38.44
N ASN A 290 23.68 -3.23 -39.15
CA ASN A 290 24.86 -3.98 -38.74
C ASN A 290 25.79 -4.19 -39.93
N GLU A 291 27.06 -3.86 -39.73
CA GLU A 291 28.14 -4.18 -40.66
C GLU A 291 29.09 -5.19 -40.00
N GLU A 292 29.63 -6.08 -40.85
CA GLU A 292 30.53 -7.19 -40.48
C GLU A 292 29.80 -8.35 -39.78
N GLU A 293 30.24 -8.74 -38.57
CA GLU A 293 29.59 -9.84 -37.85
C GLU A 293 28.29 -9.38 -37.21
N LYS A 294 27.22 -10.16 -37.37
CA LYS A 294 25.91 -9.82 -36.83
C LYS A 294 25.87 -9.99 -35.31
N ALA A 295 25.87 -8.88 -34.58
CA ALA A 295 25.59 -8.90 -33.14
C ALA A 295 24.16 -9.42 -32.90
N LYS A 296 24.01 -10.40 -32.00
CA LYS A 296 22.71 -10.87 -31.53
C LYS A 296 22.13 -9.80 -30.61
N ILE A 297 20.84 -9.50 -30.76
CA ILE A 297 20.13 -8.59 -29.88
C ILE A 297 19.23 -9.36 -28.93
N CYS A 298 19.20 -8.94 -27.68
CA CYS A 298 18.38 -9.52 -26.64
C CYS A 298 17.77 -8.42 -25.78
N LEU A 299 16.47 -8.49 -25.53
CA LEU A 299 15.83 -7.69 -24.50
C LEU A 299 15.84 -8.51 -23.20
N ALA A 300 16.73 -8.19 -22.27
CA ALA A 300 16.87 -8.93 -21.01
C ALA A 300 16.21 -8.17 -19.86
N LYS A 301 15.72 -8.91 -18.86
CA LYS A 301 15.38 -8.30 -17.57
C LYS A 301 16.69 -7.99 -16.83
N TRP A 302 16.77 -6.82 -16.20
CA TRP A 302 17.96 -6.38 -15.48
C TRP A 302 18.28 -7.38 -14.36
N GLY A 303 19.52 -7.88 -14.36
CA GLY A 303 20.02 -8.82 -13.36
C GLY A 303 19.67 -10.29 -13.64
N THR A 304 19.04 -10.60 -14.77
CA THR A 304 18.81 -11.98 -15.22
C THR A 304 19.57 -12.29 -16.49
N ASP A 305 19.91 -13.57 -16.71
CA ASP A 305 20.48 -14.02 -17.99
C ASP A 305 19.43 -14.38 -19.04
N ASP A 306 18.15 -14.29 -18.68
CA ASP A 306 17.03 -14.61 -19.57
C ASP A 306 16.70 -13.48 -20.55
N CYS A 307 16.69 -13.83 -21.84
CA CYS A 307 16.19 -12.98 -22.91
C CYS A 307 14.67 -13.13 -23.07
N ALA A 308 13.97 -12.01 -23.18
CA ALA A 308 12.56 -12.01 -23.55
C ALA A 308 12.39 -12.59 -24.96
N LYS A 309 11.37 -13.43 -25.14
CA LYS A 309 10.94 -13.86 -26.47
C LYS A 309 10.39 -12.66 -27.24
N GLY A 310 10.86 -12.47 -28.47
CA GLY A 310 10.37 -11.46 -29.40
C GLY A 310 10.15 -12.05 -30.79
N GLU A 311 9.43 -11.33 -31.66
CA GLU A 311 9.18 -11.73 -33.03
C GLU A 311 9.95 -10.86 -34.03
N VAL A 312 10.44 -11.45 -35.11
CA VAL A 312 11.14 -10.72 -36.18
C VAL A 312 10.16 -10.49 -37.33
N LYS A 313 9.95 -9.23 -37.70
CA LYS A 313 9.09 -8.84 -38.84
C LYS A 313 9.66 -7.60 -39.52
N ASN A 314 9.69 -7.56 -40.86
CA ASN A 314 10.14 -6.40 -41.64
C ASN A 314 11.42 -5.73 -41.10
N GLU A 315 12.48 -6.54 -40.88
CA GLU A 315 13.81 -6.08 -40.43
C GLU A 315 13.87 -5.47 -39.01
N GLY A 316 12.79 -5.55 -38.22
CA GLY A 316 12.75 -5.14 -36.82
C GLY A 316 12.47 -6.30 -35.85
N PHE A 317 12.97 -6.17 -34.62
CA PHE A 317 12.67 -7.07 -33.51
C PHE A 317 11.55 -6.50 -32.66
N PHE A 318 10.45 -7.22 -32.54
CA PHE A 318 9.26 -6.81 -31.83
C PHE A 318 9.14 -7.52 -30.48
N PHE A 319 8.87 -6.74 -29.44
CA PHE A 319 8.67 -7.23 -28.08
C PHE A 319 7.39 -6.62 -27.52
N GLN A 320 6.46 -7.46 -27.08
CA GLN A 320 5.26 -6.99 -26.39
C GLN A 320 5.56 -6.76 -24.91
N PHE A 321 5.29 -5.55 -24.41
CA PHE A 321 5.40 -5.23 -22.99
C PHE A 321 4.04 -5.36 -22.29
N PRO A 322 3.84 -6.32 -21.39
CA PRO A 322 2.56 -6.49 -20.71
C PRO A 322 2.29 -5.39 -19.67
N LYS A 323 1.00 -5.20 -19.35
CA LYS A 323 0.38 -4.13 -18.51
C LYS A 323 1.12 -3.81 -17.19
N ASN A 324 1.89 -4.74 -16.63
CA ASN A 324 2.44 -4.65 -15.26
C ASN A 324 3.98 -4.66 -15.18
N ARG A 325 4.71 -4.44 -16.27
CA ARG A 325 6.19 -4.49 -16.25
C ARG A 325 6.82 -3.10 -16.36
N GLU A 326 7.74 -2.78 -15.44
CA GLU A 326 8.44 -1.50 -15.39
C GLU A 326 9.66 -1.48 -16.34
N LEU A 327 9.81 -0.44 -17.16
CA LEU A 327 10.90 -0.27 -18.13
C LEU A 327 12.30 -0.29 -17.51
N LYS A 328 12.46 0.23 -16.29
CA LYS A 328 13.74 0.23 -15.56
C LYS A 328 14.30 -1.17 -15.29
N ASN A 329 13.45 -2.19 -15.34
CA ASN A 329 13.85 -3.58 -15.14
C ASN A 329 14.27 -4.24 -16.46
N TYR A 330 14.46 -3.49 -17.54
CA TYR A 330 14.82 -4.03 -18.85
C TYR A 330 16.01 -3.32 -19.47
N GLU A 331 16.84 -4.11 -20.14
CA GLU A 331 18.00 -3.64 -20.89
C GLU A 331 18.07 -4.34 -22.24
N ILE A 332 18.57 -3.61 -23.24
CA ILE A 332 18.94 -4.17 -24.53
C ILE A 332 20.38 -4.62 -24.43
N ARG A 333 20.62 -5.89 -24.76
CA ARG A 333 21.94 -6.50 -24.86
C ARG A 333 22.29 -6.70 -26.32
N PHE A 334 23.42 -6.15 -26.73
CA PHE A 334 24.10 -6.55 -27.96
C PHE A 334 25.18 -7.56 -27.60
N LEU A 335 25.15 -8.72 -28.24
CA LEU A 335 26.00 -9.86 -27.95
C LEU A 335 26.78 -10.23 -29.21
N LEU A 336 28.11 -10.17 -29.15
CA LEU A 336 29.00 -10.67 -30.19
C LEU A 336 29.63 -11.98 -29.68
N ASP A 337 29.21 -13.08 -30.30
CA ASP A 337 29.57 -14.43 -29.92
C ASP A 337 30.77 -14.91 -30.75
N THR A 338 31.97 -14.81 -30.16
CA THR A 338 33.22 -15.27 -30.77
C THR A 338 33.87 -16.38 -29.95
N GLU A 339 33.08 -17.09 -29.14
CA GLU A 339 33.60 -18.22 -28.38
C GLU A 339 34.23 -19.26 -29.30
N ASN A 340 35.43 -19.74 -28.93
CA ASN A 340 36.24 -20.66 -29.74
C ASN A 340 36.75 -20.08 -31.08
N GLN A 341 36.68 -18.77 -31.27
CA GLN A 341 37.26 -18.08 -32.43
C GLN A 341 38.50 -17.30 -32.00
N PHE A 342 39.66 -17.68 -32.54
CA PHE A 342 40.96 -17.12 -32.15
C PHE A 342 41.37 -15.89 -32.95
N GLU A 343 40.62 -15.52 -33.98
CA GLU A 343 40.77 -14.25 -34.69
C GLU A 343 39.83 -13.20 -34.05
N GLU A 344 40.31 -11.97 -33.91
CA GLU A 344 39.47 -10.87 -33.45
C GLU A 344 38.39 -10.58 -34.49
N LYS A 345 37.14 -10.55 -34.03
CA LYS A 345 36.01 -10.14 -34.85
C LYS A 345 35.38 -8.88 -34.29
N LYS A 346 34.72 -8.13 -35.16
CA LYS A 346 34.01 -6.92 -34.80
C LYS A 346 32.62 -6.86 -35.40
N SER A 347 31.76 -6.13 -34.70
CA SER A 347 30.38 -5.86 -35.09
C SER A 347 30.13 -4.37 -34.98
N LEU A 348 29.87 -3.72 -36.10
CA LEU A 348 29.55 -2.30 -36.15
C LEU A 348 28.04 -2.13 -36.14
N VAL A 349 27.51 -1.62 -35.03
CA VAL A 349 26.07 -1.35 -34.85
C VAL A 349 25.82 0.13 -35.12
N LYS A 350 24.93 0.41 -36.08
CA LYS A 350 24.57 1.76 -36.55
C LYS A 350 23.07 2.01 -36.43
N ASP A 351 22.70 3.27 -36.28
CA ASP A 351 21.33 3.77 -36.42
C ASP A 351 20.27 2.97 -35.65
N LEU A 352 20.58 2.67 -34.38
CA LEU A 352 19.64 2.02 -33.47
C LEU A 352 18.42 2.92 -33.25
N LYS A 353 17.26 2.42 -33.68
CA LYS A 353 15.95 3.07 -33.54
C LYS A 353 15.06 2.22 -32.66
N LEU A 354 14.48 2.85 -31.64
CA LEU A 354 13.37 2.28 -30.88
C LEU A 354 12.08 2.95 -31.33
N THR A 355 11.09 2.14 -31.63
CA THR A 355 9.74 2.62 -31.95
C THR A 355 8.75 1.93 -31.03
N THR A 356 7.89 2.68 -30.36
CA THR A 356 6.78 2.10 -29.58
C THR A 356 5.44 2.32 -30.27
N TYR A 357 4.59 1.30 -30.25
CA TYR A 357 3.22 1.35 -30.76
C TYR A 357 2.23 1.09 -29.63
N LEU A 358 1.16 1.87 -29.59
CA LEU A 358 0.12 1.73 -28.58
C LEU A 358 -0.78 0.53 -28.88
N ALA A 359 -1.16 -0.22 -27.86
CA ALA A 359 -2.20 -1.24 -27.99
C ALA A 359 -3.57 -0.58 -28.26
N LYS A 360 -4.32 -1.11 -29.22
CA LYS A 360 -5.69 -0.69 -29.55
C LYS A 360 -6.65 -0.87 -28.37
N LYS A 361 -6.29 -1.72 -27.40
CA LYS A 361 -7.15 -2.09 -26.26
C LYS A 361 -7.04 -1.16 -25.03
N THR A 362 -6.20 -0.13 -25.06
CA THR A 362 -5.97 0.74 -23.88
C THR A 362 -6.36 2.20 -24.03
N ILE A 363 -7.09 2.58 -25.08
CA ILE A 363 -7.64 3.95 -25.21
C ILE A 363 -9.02 3.84 -25.88
N PRO A 364 -10.14 4.05 -25.17
CA PRO A 364 -11.35 4.55 -25.82
C PRO A 364 -11.01 5.95 -26.36
N GLU A 365 -11.16 6.14 -27.67
CA GLU A 365 -11.10 7.44 -28.31
C GLU A 365 -12.23 8.34 -27.77
N GLU A 366 -12.00 9.03 -26.65
CA GLU A 366 -12.75 10.20 -26.17
C GLU A 366 -12.14 10.67 -24.83
N ILE A 367 -11.00 11.38 -24.89
CA ILE A 367 -10.42 12.10 -23.72
C ILE A 367 -11.00 13.53 -23.60
N VAL A 368 -12.09 13.86 -24.30
CA VAL A 368 -12.87 15.08 -24.05
C VAL A 368 -14.34 14.73 -24.04
N ASP A 369 -14.77 14.07 -22.98
CA ASP A 369 -16.05 14.26 -22.29
C ASP A 369 -16.28 13.06 -21.37
N ASN A 370 -16.48 13.34 -20.08
CA ASN A 370 -17.13 12.48 -19.08
C ASN A 370 -16.93 10.96 -19.27
N LEU A 371 -16.00 10.35 -18.52
CA LEU A 371 -15.94 8.90 -18.34
C LEU A 371 -17.17 8.40 -17.56
N ASP A 372 -18.34 8.39 -18.19
CA ASP A 372 -19.52 7.71 -17.68
C ASP A 372 -19.42 6.24 -18.07
N LEU A 373 -19.23 5.37 -17.07
CA LEU A 373 -19.38 3.92 -17.22
C LEU A 373 -20.88 3.56 -17.28
N GLU A 374 -21.67 4.31 -18.05
CA GLU A 374 -23.06 4.01 -18.37
C GLU A 374 -23.09 2.94 -19.49
N SER A 375 -22.72 1.70 -19.15
CA SER A 375 -23.26 0.48 -19.81
C SER A 375 -22.71 -0.84 -19.26
N LYS A 376 -21.68 -0.85 -18.42
CA LYS A 376 -21.16 -2.10 -17.83
C LYS A 376 -20.86 -1.96 -16.35
N LYS A 377 -21.81 -2.38 -15.51
CA LYS A 377 -21.55 -2.66 -14.09
C LYS A 377 -20.43 -3.70 -14.01
N THR A 378 -19.29 -3.33 -13.46
CA THR A 378 -18.21 -4.30 -13.20
C THR A 378 -18.49 -4.95 -11.87
N GLN A 379 -18.82 -6.25 -11.89
CA GLN A 379 -18.99 -7.04 -10.68
C GLN A 379 -17.66 -7.66 -10.27
N TYR A 380 -17.23 -7.32 -9.07
CA TYR A 380 -16.12 -7.94 -8.37
C TYR A 380 -16.67 -9.03 -7.47
N LEU A 381 -16.36 -10.27 -7.82
CA LEU A 381 -16.71 -11.44 -7.05
C LEU A 381 -15.40 -12.14 -6.67
N SER A 382 -15.17 -12.28 -5.37
CA SER A 382 -13.99 -12.94 -4.82
C SER A 382 -14.42 -14.12 -3.98
N PHE A 383 -13.77 -15.26 -4.19
CA PHE A 383 -13.89 -16.46 -3.37
C PHE A 383 -12.47 -16.89 -3.00
N LYS A 384 -12.19 -17.10 -1.72
CA LYS A 384 -10.93 -17.65 -1.21
C LYS A 384 -9.66 -16.82 -1.43
N GLU A 385 -9.58 -16.04 -2.50
CA GLU A 385 -8.46 -15.20 -2.89
C GLU A 385 -8.91 -13.75 -3.13
N GLU A 386 -7.97 -12.82 -2.96
CA GLU A 386 -8.18 -11.41 -3.25
C GLU A 386 -8.17 -11.15 -4.76
N LYS A 387 -9.29 -10.68 -5.30
CA LYS A 387 -9.31 -10.15 -6.67
C LYS A 387 -8.80 -8.72 -6.63
N ARG A 388 -7.62 -8.52 -7.21
CA ARG A 388 -7.01 -7.19 -7.38
C ARG A 388 -7.20 -6.70 -8.81
N ASP A 389 -7.49 -5.42 -8.93
CA ASP A 389 -7.52 -4.71 -10.19
C ASP A 389 -6.78 -3.37 -10.02
N SER A 390 -6.23 -2.86 -11.11
CA SER A 390 -5.46 -1.62 -11.07
C SER A 390 -5.69 -0.82 -12.35
N LEU A 391 -6.03 0.45 -12.15
CA LEU A 391 -6.19 1.45 -13.19
C LEU A 391 -5.08 2.48 -13.03
N SER A 392 -4.21 2.54 -14.04
CA SER A 392 -3.06 3.43 -14.05
C SER A 392 -3.39 4.71 -14.80
N PHE A 393 -3.06 5.83 -14.17
CA PHE A 393 -3.20 7.17 -14.71
C PHE A 393 -1.83 7.87 -14.68
N PRO A 394 -0.86 7.41 -15.49
CA PRO A 394 0.51 7.92 -15.49
C PRO A 394 0.62 9.39 -15.92
N GLU A 395 -0.39 9.92 -16.61
CA GLU A 395 -0.44 11.28 -17.11
C GLU A 395 -0.81 12.33 -16.05
N LEU A 396 -1.46 11.92 -14.95
CA LEU A 396 -1.95 12.84 -13.93
C LEU A 396 -0.79 13.48 -13.18
N SER A 397 -0.68 14.80 -13.25
CA SER A 397 0.34 15.56 -12.55
C SER A 397 0.02 15.66 -11.07
N HIS A 398 1.01 15.47 -10.21
CA HIS A 398 0.86 15.70 -8.77
C HIS A 398 0.82 17.20 -8.42
N HIS A 399 1.07 18.09 -9.38
CA HIS A 399 0.88 19.54 -9.25
C HIS A 399 -0.60 19.95 -9.40
N GLN A 400 -1.44 19.07 -9.92
CA GLN A 400 -2.86 19.30 -10.15
C GLN A 400 -3.68 18.60 -9.06
N SER A 401 -4.78 19.21 -8.62
CA SER A 401 -5.72 18.56 -7.70
C SER A 401 -6.81 17.81 -8.45
N TYR A 402 -7.38 16.78 -7.82
CA TYR A 402 -8.40 15.93 -8.43
C TYR A 402 -9.50 15.54 -7.43
N ALA A 403 -10.71 15.27 -7.93
CA ALA A 403 -11.69 14.44 -7.25
C ALA A 403 -11.68 13.05 -7.87
N LEU A 404 -11.52 12.02 -7.03
CA LEU A 404 -11.77 10.63 -7.38
C LEU A 404 -13.18 10.26 -6.92
N LEU A 405 -14.10 10.10 -7.88
CA LEU A 405 -15.48 9.70 -7.64
C LEU A 405 -15.64 8.22 -7.97
N MET A 406 -16.23 7.45 -7.06
CA MET A 406 -16.42 6.02 -7.22
C MET A 406 -17.81 5.61 -6.78
N GLU A 407 -18.64 5.15 -7.71
CA GLU A 407 -19.97 4.63 -7.40
C GLU A 407 -19.88 3.12 -7.20
N ALA A 408 -20.07 2.66 -5.97
CA ALA A 408 -19.94 1.25 -5.60
C ALA A 408 -21.14 0.76 -4.79
N LYS A 409 -21.32 -0.55 -4.75
CA LYS A 409 -22.29 -1.21 -3.87
C LYS A 409 -21.72 -2.53 -3.36
N ASN A 410 -21.68 -2.68 -2.05
CA ASN A 410 -21.43 -3.93 -1.37
C ASN A 410 -22.70 -4.78 -1.38
N GLU A 411 -22.69 -5.88 -2.13
CA GLU A 411 -23.85 -6.78 -2.22
C GLU A 411 -23.79 -7.88 -1.14
N SER A 412 -22.59 -8.35 -0.80
CA SER A 412 -22.34 -9.28 0.29
C SER A 412 -20.86 -9.34 0.67
N GLY A 413 -20.56 -9.78 1.89
CA GLY A 413 -19.17 -9.92 2.37
C GLY A 413 -18.53 -8.56 2.67
N LEU A 414 -17.22 -8.43 2.44
CA LEU A 414 -16.50 -7.20 2.76
C LEU A 414 -16.65 -6.14 1.65
N PRO A 415 -16.68 -4.84 2.01
CA PRO A 415 -16.74 -3.75 1.04
C PRO A 415 -15.51 -3.73 0.13
N LEU A 416 -15.72 -3.30 -1.12
CA LEU A 416 -14.64 -3.10 -2.09
C LEU A 416 -13.71 -2.03 -1.56
N ARG A 417 -12.40 -2.28 -1.65
CA ARG A 417 -11.41 -1.38 -1.11
C ARG A 417 -10.65 -0.67 -2.21
N VAL A 418 -10.38 0.62 -2.01
CA VAL A 418 -9.59 1.44 -2.91
C VAL A 418 -8.27 1.86 -2.25
N CYS A 419 -7.21 1.85 -3.06
CA CYS A 419 -5.91 2.38 -2.73
C CYS A 419 -5.37 3.22 -3.90
N LEU A 420 -5.23 4.53 -3.72
CA LEU A 420 -4.57 5.40 -4.70
C LEU A 420 -3.06 5.42 -4.44
N THR A 421 -2.29 4.70 -5.25
CA THR A 421 -0.84 4.65 -5.13
C THR A 421 -0.21 5.80 -5.91
N ASN A 422 0.61 6.59 -5.23
CA ASN A 422 1.37 7.69 -5.83
C ASN A 422 2.71 7.16 -6.38
N TYR A 423 3.03 7.52 -7.63
CA TYR A 423 4.22 7.01 -8.30
C TYR A 423 5.53 7.56 -7.75
N THR A 424 5.52 8.75 -7.16
CA THR A 424 6.71 9.34 -6.53
C THR A 424 6.93 8.72 -5.15
N SER A 425 5.92 8.76 -4.28
CA SER A 425 6.03 8.28 -2.90
C SER A 425 6.07 6.75 -2.80
N LYS A 426 5.53 6.05 -3.81
CA LYS A 426 5.24 4.61 -3.81
C LYS A 426 4.31 4.16 -2.68
N ARG A 427 3.63 5.11 -2.04
CA ARG A 427 2.68 4.86 -0.95
C ARG A 427 1.26 4.95 -1.47
N CYS A 428 0.36 4.38 -0.68
CA CYS A 428 -1.06 4.59 -0.87
C CYS A 428 -1.48 5.89 -0.21
N ASP A 429 -1.60 6.96 -1.00
CA ASP A 429 -1.92 8.30 -0.51
C ASP A 429 -3.41 8.43 -0.12
N LEU A 430 -4.26 7.59 -0.71
CA LEU A 430 -5.66 7.42 -0.30
C LEU A 430 -5.95 5.95 -0.09
N TYR A 431 -6.43 5.58 1.10
CA TYR A 431 -6.77 4.21 1.45
C TYR A 431 -8.14 4.14 2.12
N ALA A 432 -9.14 3.54 1.46
CA ALA A 432 -10.51 3.54 1.97
C ALA A 432 -11.30 2.28 1.58
N ASN A 433 -12.27 1.90 2.40
CA ASN A 433 -13.35 1.00 1.99
C ASN A 433 -14.45 1.83 1.32
N LEU A 434 -14.96 1.36 0.18
CA LEU A 434 -16.04 2.03 -0.53
C LEU A 434 -17.38 1.74 0.16
N GLN A 435 -18.13 2.80 0.43
CA GLN A 435 -19.48 2.75 0.93
C GLN A 435 -20.48 2.54 -0.21
N ASP A 436 -21.70 2.11 0.13
CA ASP A 436 -22.80 2.01 -0.81
C ASP A 436 -23.17 3.40 -1.37
N GLY A 437 -23.20 3.52 -2.70
CA GLY A 437 -23.50 4.75 -3.42
C GLY A 437 -22.23 5.45 -3.91
N LEU A 438 -22.30 6.79 -3.98
CA LEU A 438 -21.22 7.63 -4.50
C LEU A 438 -20.20 7.93 -3.40
N ASN A 439 -18.97 7.49 -3.62
CA ASN A 439 -17.81 7.84 -2.80
C ASN A 439 -17.06 8.97 -3.51
N VAL A 440 -16.69 10.02 -2.79
CA VAL A 440 -15.95 11.17 -3.33
C VAL A 440 -14.72 11.39 -2.49
N PHE A 441 -13.55 11.31 -3.12
CA PHE A 441 -12.26 11.52 -2.48
C PHE A 441 -11.56 12.71 -3.11
N PHE A 442 -11.05 13.61 -2.29
CA PHE A 442 -10.24 14.73 -2.75
C PHE A 442 -8.75 14.34 -2.74
N ILE A 443 -8.07 14.63 -3.84
CA ILE A 443 -6.63 14.41 -4.03
C ILE A 443 -5.99 15.80 -4.15
N PRO A 444 -5.32 16.30 -3.09
CA PRO A 444 -4.66 17.59 -3.14
C PRO A 444 -3.42 17.53 -4.05
N PRO A 445 -2.94 18.69 -4.54
CA PRO A 445 -1.65 18.74 -5.21
C PRO A 445 -0.56 18.49 -4.16
N THR A 446 0.39 17.59 -4.46
CA THR A 446 1.40 17.13 -3.50
C THR A 446 2.84 17.45 -3.91
N ASP A 447 3.20 17.18 -5.17
CA ASP A 447 4.57 17.29 -5.66
C ASP A 447 4.59 18.04 -7.00
N PRO A 448 5.23 19.22 -7.09
CA PRO A 448 5.31 19.99 -8.33
C PRO A 448 5.91 19.23 -9.52
N GLU A 449 6.83 18.30 -9.26
CA GLU A 449 7.53 17.51 -10.29
C GLU A 449 7.00 16.07 -10.38
N GLY A 450 6.03 15.72 -9.52
CA GLY A 450 5.47 14.38 -9.44
C GLY A 450 4.44 14.11 -10.54
N GLN A 451 4.37 12.85 -10.97
CA GLN A 451 3.40 12.42 -11.97
C GLN A 451 2.97 10.97 -11.76
N GLY A 452 1.68 10.71 -11.94
CA GLY A 452 1.09 9.39 -12.07
C GLY A 452 0.49 8.83 -10.78
N TYR A 453 -0.70 8.23 -10.92
CA TYR A 453 -1.38 7.50 -9.85
C TYR A 453 -1.84 6.14 -10.34
N ASP A 454 -1.89 5.14 -9.45
CA ASP A 454 -2.65 3.90 -9.68
C ASP A 454 -3.84 3.84 -8.73
N VAL A 455 -5.06 3.70 -9.27
CA VAL A 455 -6.24 3.33 -8.48
C VAL A 455 -6.27 1.81 -8.39
N ASN A 456 -5.84 1.29 -7.24
CA ASN A 456 -5.83 -0.13 -6.93
C ASN A 456 -7.12 -0.51 -6.22
N LEU A 457 -7.81 -1.51 -6.76
CA LEU A 457 -9.03 -2.08 -6.19
C LEU A 457 -8.70 -3.44 -5.58
N SER A 458 -9.18 -3.65 -4.36
CA SER A 458 -9.03 -4.91 -3.63
C SER A 458 -10.40 -5.40 -3.23
N ASN A 459 -10.81 -6.53 -3.80
CA ASN A 459 -12.02 -7.24 -3.40
C ASN A 459 -11.60 -8.44 -2.54
N TYR A 460 -11.51 -8.23 -1.23
CA TYR A 460 -11.05 -9.24 -0.29
C TYR A 460 -12.22 -10.10 0.19
N ALA A 461 -12.10 -11.43 0.09
CA ALA A 461 -13.06 -12.38 0.63
C ALA A 461 -12.47 -13.13 1.82
N ILE A 462 -13.31 -13.45 2.81
CA ILE A 462 -12.87 -14.21 3.98
C ILE A 462 -13.48 -15.62 3.93
N GLY A 463 -12.65 -16.62 3.64
CA GLY A 463 -13.06 -18.02 3.53
C GLY A 463 -14.13 -18.29 2.45
N PRO A 464 -15.33 -18.82 2.78
CA PRO A 464 -16.39 -19.24 1.88
C PRO A 464 -17.45 -18.15 1.79
N ILE A 465 -17.32 -17.03 2.54
CA ILE A 465 -18.15 -15.86 2.37
C ILE A 465 -17.59 -15.13 1.15
N PRO A 466 -18.29 -15.20 0.01
CA PRO A 466 -17.90 -14.37 -1.10
C PRO A 466 -18.09 -12.90 -0.75
N SER A 467 -17.05 -12.13 -1.02
CA SER A 467 -17.21 -10.67 -1.13
C SER A 467 -17.67 -10.37 -2.55
N LYS A 468 -18.91 -9.91 -2.65
CA LYS A 468 -19.54 -9.48 -3.88
C LYS A 468 -19.74 -7.99 -3.82
N ASN A 469 -19.00 -7.28 -4.65
CA ASN A 469 -19.09 -5.85 -4.78
C ASN A 469 -19.35 -5.50 -6.24
N SER A 470 -20.16 -4.48 -6.47
CA SER A 470 -20.35 -3.91 -7.79
C SER A 470 -19.74 -2.52 -7.81
N LEU A 471 -19.02 -2.22 -8.87
CA LEU A 471 -18.46 -0.90 -9.14
C LEU A 471 -19.11 -0.42 -10.43
N LYS A 472 -19.87 0.67 -10.32
CA LYS A 472 -20.58 1.27 -11.44
C LYS A 472 -19.70 2.28 -12.16
N SER A 473 -18.97 3.13 -11.44
CA SER A 473 -18.09 4.11 -12.07
C SER A 473 -16.86 4.43 -11.23
N ILE A 474 -15.77 4.81 -11.92
CA ILE A 474 -14.61 5.52 -11.38
C ILE A 474 -14.43 6.74 -12.26
N LYS A 475 -14.39 7.94 -11.69
CA LYS A 475 -14.11 9.19 -12.41
C LYS A 475 -13.01 9.93 -11.69
N ILE A 476 -12.01 10.39 -12.42
CA ILE A 476 -11.02 11.32 -11.90
C ILE A 476 -11.27 12.66 -12.59
N VAL A 477 -11.64 13.65 -11.81
CA VAL A 477 -12.00 14.98 -12.30
C VAL A 477 -10.92 15.95 -11.86
N PRO A 478 -10.21 16.63 -12.77
CA PRO A 478 -9.29 17.69 -12.38
C PRO A 478 -10.08 18.80 -11.69
N LEU A 479 -9.58 19.24 -10.55
CA LEU A 479 -10.15 20.31 -9.75
C LEU A 479 -9.19 21.49 -9.74
N ASP A 480 -9.71 22.68 -9.97
CA ASP A 480 -8.94 23.89 -9.71
C ASP A 480 -8.75 24.01 -8.19
N TYR A 481 -7.52 23.74 -7.75
CA TYR A 481 -7.17 23.76 -6.33
C TYR A 481 -7.31 25.17 -5.76
N GLU A 482 -6.90 26.19 -6.52
CA GLU A 482 -6.99 27.58 -6.08
C GLU A 482 -8.46 28.03 -6.06
N PHE A 483 -9.30 27.55 -6.99
CA PHE A 483 -10.76 27.71 -6.89
C PHE A 483 -11.30 27.10 -5.58
N ILE A 484 -10.99 25.84 -5.24
CA ILE A 484 -11.49 25.21 -4.00
C ILE A 484 -10.97 25.90 -2.75
N LYS A 485 -9.71 26.32 -2.78
CA LYS A 485 -9.02 26.98 -1.67
C LYS A 485 -9.55 28.39 -1.41
N TYR A 486 -9.96 29.12 -2.44
CA TYR A 486 -10.40 30.52 -2.31
C TYR A 486 -11.89 30.77 -2.51
N GLN A 487 -12.62 29.86 -3.15
CA GLN A 487 -14.07 29.96 -3.24
C GLN A 487 -14.70 29.67 -1.91
N GLU A 488 -15.60 30.56 -1.54
CA GLU A 488 -16.43 30.43 -0.37
C GLU A 488 -17.38 29.25 -0.63
N ASN A 489 -17.50 28.36 0.35
CA ASN A 489 -18.50 27.30 0.33
C ASN A 489 -19.86 27.89 -0.12
N PRO A 490 -20.64 27.23 -0.99
CA PRO A 490 -21.93 27.75 -1.46
C PRO A 490 -22.93 28.04 -0.33
N LYS A 491 -22.70 27.53 0.89
CA LYS A 491 -23.44 27.89 2.11
C LYS A 491 -22.90 29.12 2.86
N GLY A 492 -21.80 29.72 2.38
CA GLY A 492 -21.02 30.75 3.06
C GLY A 492 -20.17 30.22 4.22
N GLU A 493 -19.94 28.90 4.32
CA GLU A 493 -19.28 28.30 5.48
C GLU A 493 -17.80 27.95 5.23
N TYR A 494 -16.87 28.55 5.97
CA TYR A 494 -15.43 28.31 5.85
C TYR A 494 -14.98 27.23 6.81
N LEU A 495 -14.16 26.29 6.33
CA LEU A 495 -13.52 25.29 7.17
C LEU A 495 -12.12 25.76 7.55
N LEU A 496 -11.90 25.99 8.84
CA LEU A 496 -10.60 26.25 9.42
C LEU A 496 -10.10 24.97 10.07
N THR A 497 -8.97 24.41 9.63
CA THR A 497 -8.38 23.21 10.24
C THR A 497 -7.15 23.55 11.08
N ASN A 498 -6.85 22.67 12.04
CA ASN A 498 -5.62 22.63 12.81
C ASN A 498 -5.20 21.17 12.90
N ASN A 499 -4.07 20.83 12.27
CA ASN A 499 -3.53 19.47 12.11
C ASN A 499 -2.98 18.87 13.42
N GLN A 500 -3.62 19.16 14.55
CA GLN A 500 -3.42 18.55 15.85
C GLN A 500 -4.56 17.56 16.09
N SER A 501 -4.27 16.46 16.78
CA SER A 501 -5.28 15.45 17.12
C SER A 501 -6.49 16.07 17.82
N TYR A 502 -7.68 15.65 17.41
CA TYR A 502 -8.95 16.23 17.86
C TYR A 502 -9.08 16.24 19.38
N GLU A 503 -9.33 17.43 19.95
CA GLU A 503 -9.59 17.62 21.37
C GLU A 503 -10.54 18.82 21.59
N LYS A 504 -11.56 18.65 22.44
CA LYS A 504 -12.66 19.61 22.63
C LYS A 504 -12.27 20.97 23.24
N ASN A 505 -11.07 21.10 23.80
CA ASN A 505 -10.56 22.30 24.47
C ASN A 505 -9.65 23.16 23.59
N TRP A 506 -9.49 22.81 22.31
CA TRP A 506 -9.00 23.78 21.35
C TRP A 506 -10.00 24.92 21.15
N ARG A 507 -9.50 26.14 21.00
CA ARG A 507 -10.27 27.33 20.60
C ARG A 507 -9.53 28.06 19.51
N ALA A 508 -10.29 28.56 18.54
CA ALA A 508 -9.78 29.47 17.54
C ALA A 508 -10.39 30.86 17.77
N TYR A 509 -9.57 31.89 17.61
CA TYR A 509 -9.98 33.28 17.66
C TYR A 509 -9.41 34.04 16.48
N GLU A 510 -10.19 34.97 15.95
CA GLU A 510 -9.74 35.96 14.97
C GLU A 510 -9.24 37.20 15.72
N TYR A 511 -8.02 37.65 15.41
CA TYR A 511 -7.39 38.81 16.03
C TYR A 511 -7.68 40.09 15.25
N GLN A 512 -8.44 41.00 15.85
CA GLN A 512 -8.91 42.23 15.19
C GLN A 512 -8.07 43.47 15.57
N GLY A 513 -6.84 43.26 16.04
CA GLY A 513 -5.93 44.33 16.48
C GLY A 513 -6.06 44.73 17.96
N GLY A 514 -4.92 45.12 18.55
CA GLY A 514 -4.82 45.54 19.95
C GLY A 514 -5.11 44.38 20.92
N LEU A 515 -6.17 44.50 21.72
CA LEU A 515 -6.64 43.45 22.64
C LEU A 515 -7.96 42.80 22.17
N LYS A 516 -8.41 43.10 20.94
CA LYS A 516 -9.69 42.60 20.42
C LYS A 516 -9.49 41.24 19.75
N ILE A 517 -10.18 40.23 20.26
CA ILE A 517 -10.25 38.89 19.67
C ILE A 517 -11.72 38.46 19.55
N LYS A 518 -12.09 37.87 18.41
CA LYS A 518 -13.44 37.32 18.15
C LYS A 518 -13.37 35.80 18.21
N SER A 519 -14.20 35.16 19.03
CA SER A 519 -14.22 33.69 19.11
C SER A 519 -14.83 33.10 17.84
N LEU A 520 -14.20 32.04 17.33
CA LEU A 520 -14.64 31.30 16.15
C LEU A 520 -15.47 30.04 16.51
N GLY A 521 -15.82 29.87 17.79
CA GLY A 521 -16.68 28.78 18.27
C GLY A 521 -15.95 27.52 18.73
N LYS A 522 -16.68 26.39 18.77
CA LYS A 522 -16.17 25.11 19.27
C LYS A 522 -15.57 24.27 18.12
N PRO A 523 -14.51 23.49 18.41
CA PRO A 523 -13.91 22.62 17.41
C PRO A 523 -14.82 21.44 17.07
N VAL A 524 -14.79 21.04 15.81
CA VAL A 524 -15.36 19.81 15.24
C VAL A 524 -14.23 18.87 14.81
N MET A 525 -14.52 17.58 14.70
CA MET A 525 -13.55 16.59 14.21
C MET A 525 -13.61 16.54 12.69
N ILE A 526 -12.47 16.66 12.03
CA ILE A 526 -12.31 16.59 10.57
C ILE A 526 -11.47 15.36 10.22
N ASP A 527 -11.81 14.70 9.10
CA ASP A 527 -11.15 13.50 8.56
C ASP A 527 -10.94 12.35 9.56
N GLY A 528 -11.77 12.31 10.60
CA GLY A 528 -11.73 11.29 11.65
C GLY A 528 -10.61 11.47 12.69
N TRP A 529 -9.77 12.50 12.63
CA TRP A 529 -8.64 12.63 13.56
C TRP A 529 -8.22 14.05 13.96
N GLU A 530 -8.50 15.11 13.19
CA GLU A 530 -7.97 16.48 13.46
C GLU A 530 -9.03 17.48 13.96
N ASN A 531 -8.58 18.65 14.45
CA ASN A 531 -9.47 19.74 14.88
C ASN A 531 -9.84 20.65 13.71
N GLY A 532 -11.11 21.04 13.61
CA GLY A 532 -11.55 22.08 12.69
C GLY A 532 -12.67 22.98 13.23
N TRP A 533 -12.99 24.05 12.54
CA TRP A 533 -14.09 24.97 12.83
C TRP A 533 -14.84 25.31 11.56
N ILE A 534 -16.17 25.29 11.65
CA ILE A 534 -17.07 25.71 10.57
C ILE A 534 -17.49 27.14 10.87
N LEU A 535 -17.01 28.09 10.05
CA LEU A 535 -17.20 29.52 10.22
C LEU A 535 -18.22 30.03 9.22
N LYS A 536 -19.02 31.04 9.56
CA LYS A 536 -19.98 31.66 8.62
C LYS A 536 -19.42 32.85 7.83
N ASP A 537 -18.32 33.41 8.33
CA ASP A 537 -17.65 34.55 7.73
C ASP A 537 -16.18 34.16 7.53
N LYS A 538 -15.58 34.64 6.44
CA LYS A 538 -14.14 34.48 6.23
C LYS A 538 -13.42 35.26 7.31
N PRO A 539 -12.48 34.66 8.06
CA PRO A 539 -11.62 35.45 8.91
C PRO A 539 -10.77 36.38 8.02
N GLU A 540 -10.86 37.68 8.27
CA GLU A 540 -10.14 38.71 7.50
C GLU A 540 -8.72 38.92 8.04
N ASP A 541 -8.51 38.57 9.31
CA ASP A 541 -7.27 38.82 10.04
C ASP A 541 -6.57 37.53 10.54
N GLN A 542 -5.49 37.72 11.31
CA GLN A 542 -4.72 36.64 11.91
C GLN A 542 -5.59 35.75 12.81
N ILE A 543 -5.52 34.44 12.58
CA ILE A 543 -6.17 33.44 13.42
C ILE A 543 -5.18 32.97 14.48
N ILE A 544 -5.65 32.93 15.73
CA ILE A 544 -4.89 32.45 16.87
C ILE A 544 -5.58 31.21 17.43
N PHE A 545 -4.86 30.10 17.43
CA PHE A 545 -5.28 28.88 18.09
C PHE A 545 -4.76 28.87 19.52
N PHE A 546 -5.67 28.67 20.46
CA PHE A 546 -5.33 28.44 21.84
C PHE A 546 -5.80 27.06 22.26
N PHE A 547 -4.85 26.27 22.72
CA PHE A 547 -5.20 25.15 23.56
C PHE A 547 -5.47 25.68 24.96
N LEU A 548 -6.72 25.62 25.43
CA LEU A 548 -7.09 26.17 26.75
C LEU A 548 -6.14 25.74 27.87
N PRO A 549 -5.73 24.45 27.96
CA PRO A 549 -4.75 24.01 28.95
C PRO A 549 -3.41 24.76 28.89
N GLN A 550 -2.94 25.14 27.71
CA GLN A 550 -1.67 25.86 27.52
C GLN A 550 -1.78 27.35 27.89
N LEU A 551 -2.91 28.01 27.62
CA LEU A 551 -3.15 29.38 28.09
C LEU A 551 -3.17 29.48 29.61
N LEU A 552 -3.84 28.51 30.20
CA LEU A 552 -3.88 28.30 31.62
C LEU A 552 -2.41 28.17 32.12
N GLU A 553 -1.53 27.42 31.44
CA GLU A 553 -0.10 27.28 31.77
C GLU A 553 0.66 28.60 31.80
N TYR A 554 0.53 29.41 30.74
CA TYR A 554 1.17 30.71 30.70
C TYR A 554 0.65 31.67 31.78
N PHE A 555 -0.64 31.60 32.11
CA PHE A 555 -1.19 32.36 33.23
C PHE A 555 -0.56 31.92 34.55
N GLY A 556 -0.34 30.62 34.75
CA GLY A 556 0.42 30.08 35.87
C GLY A 556 1.84 30.66 35.97
N PHE A 557 2.59 30.68 34.86
CA PHE A 557 3.96 31.23 34.84
C PHE A 557 4.01 32.74 35.08
N LEU A 558 3.10 33.52 34.50
CA LEU A 558 3.02 34.95 34.74
C LEU A 558 2.77 35.25 36.21
N LEU A 559 1.83 34.51 36.79
CA LEU A 559 1.52 34.59 38.21
C LEU A 559 2.79 34.27 39.05
N ILE A 560 3.58 33.23 38.70
CA ILE A 560 4.84 32.87 39.39
C ILE A 560 5.84 34.03 39.30
N PHE A 561 6.00 34.61 38.12
CA PHE A 561 6.91 35.73 37.90
C PHE A 561 6.51 36.95 38.74
N ILE A 562 5.21 37.29 38.80
CA ILE A 562 4.69 38.39 39.63
C ILE A 562 4.99 38.12 41.11
N LEU A 563 4.83 36.87 41.58
CA LEU A 563 5.20 36.52 42.95
C LEU A 563 6.70 36.77 43.22
N ILE A 564 7.58 36.30 42.33
CA ILE A 564 9.04 36.47 42.48
C ILE A 564 9.41 37.95 42.53
N VAL A 565 8.84 38.78 41.66
CA VAL A 565 9.08 40.22 41.65
C VAL A 565 8.60 40.86 42.95
N LEU A 566 7.41 40.50 43.44
CA LEU A 566 6.89 41.03 44.70
C LEU A 566 7.76 40.65 45.90
N LEU A 567 8.25 39.40 45.96
CA LEU A 567 9.18 38.93 47.00
C LEU A 567 10.58 39.55 46.91
N TRP A 568 10.93 40.16 45.77
CA TRP A 568 12.20 40.85 45.62
C TRP A 568 12.14 42.30 46.12
N PHE A 569 10.98 42.96 46.01
CA PHE A 569 10.79 44.35 46.41
C PHE A 569 10.33 44.54 47.87
N PHE A 570 9.94 43.48 48.55
CA PHE A 570 9.55 43.48 49.97
C PHE A 570 10.10 42.26 50.69
#